data_AF-A0A8S9JBB1-F1
#
_entry.id   AF-A0A8S9JBB1-F1
#
_cell.length_a   1.000
_cell.length_b   1.000
_cell.length_c   1.000
_cell.angle_alpha   90.00
_cell.angle_beta   90.00
_cell.angle_gamma   90.00
#
_symmetry.space_group_name_H-M   'P 1'
#
loop_
_entity.id
_entity.type
_entity.pdbx_description
1 polymer ?
#
loop_
_entity_poly.entity_id
_entity_poly.type
_entity_poly.pdbx_seq_one_letter_code
_entity_poly.pdbx_strand_id
1 'polypeptide(L)'
;MHIHINYVIVVNVGIATLHNLSTLQQIVPLVVSSGAPYALLQIINSFDKSSELAEKASSLLENIAHHSPESISGIGGAIEVLVEAIEEGSAQCKEHAVGILLGVCSFDRETNRGMILREGVMPGLLQVSVDGTRRGKEMARELLLLLRDCSGYVIKDKQSKIEIVEQIMREIDQEGERIPGTMLKLVEEMISKLST
;
A
#
# COMPACT_ATOMS: atom_id res chain seq x y z
N MET A 1 -0.66 11.25 41.80
CA MET A 1 -1.55 12.05 40.92
C MET A 1 -0.87 13.33 40.39
N HIS A 2 -0.26 14.16 41.25
CA HIS A 2 0.40 15.42 40.82
C HIS A 2 1.59 15.26 39.84
N ILE A 3 2.38 14.18 39.97
CA ILE A 3 3.53 13.91 39.07
C ILE A 3 3.05 13.53 37.67
N HIS A 4 1.97 12.75 37.58
CA HIS A 4 1.39 12.32 36.31
C HIS A 4 0.78 13.50 35.52
N ILE A 5 0.15 14.44 36.22
CA ILE A 5 -0.43 15.65 35.62
C ILE A 5 0.68 16.56 35.09
N ASN A 6 1.73 16.81 35.87
CA ASN A 6 2.87 17.61 35.40
C ASN A 6 3.59 16.95 34.22
N TYR A 7 3.74 15.63 34.23
CA TYR A 7 4.35 14.89 33.12
C TYR A 7 3.53 15.02 31.83
N VAL A 8 2.21 14.83 31.89
CA VAL A 8 1.32 14.98 30.74
C VAL A 8 1.35 16.41 30.18
N ILE A 9 1.39 17.43 31.04
CA ILE A 9 1.51 18.83 30.61
C ILE A 9 2.84 19.08 29.88
N VAL A 10 3.96 18.61 30.44
CA VAL A 10 5.29 18.79 29.83
C VAL A 10 5.38 18.09 28.47
N VAL A 11 4.85 16.87 28.35
CA VAL A 11 4.82 16.14 27.08
C VAL A 11 3.94 16.85 26.05
N ASN A 12 2.76 17.34 26.43
CA ASN A 12 1.85 18.07 25.54
C ASN A 12 2.48 19.37 24.99
N VAL A 13 3.16 20.15 25.85
CA VAL A 13 3.87 21.36 25.44
C VAL A 13 5.04 21.03 24.50
N GLY A 14 5.76 19.94 24.77
CA GLY A 14 6.83 19.44 23.89
C GLY A 14 6.33 19.10 22.48
N ILE A 15 5.23 18.36 22.38
CA ILE A 15 4.64 17.99 21.08
C ILE A 15 4.16 19.22 20.33
N ALA A 16 3.47 20.15 20.98
CA ALA A 16 2.99 21.37 20.32
C ALA A 16 4.15 22.23 19.80
N THR A 17 5.25 22.31 20.56
CA THR A 17 6.45 23.04 20.15
C THR A 17 7.11 22.37 18.95
N LEU A 18 7.28 21.05 19.00
CA LEU A 18 7.82 20.28 17.89
C LEU A 18 6.93 20.33 16.64
N HIS A 19 5.61 20.29 16.79
CA HIS A 19 4.66 20.45 15.70
C HIS A 19 4.90 21.79 14.98
N ASN A 20 4.90 22.88 15.74
CA ASN A 20 5.14 24.21 15.17
C ASN A 20 6.50 24.31 14.46
N LEU A 21 7.56 23.73 15.04
CA LEU A 21 8.89 23.72 14.42
C LEU A 21 8.95 22.80 13.19
N SER A 22 8.26 21.66 13.21
CA SER A 22 8.28 20.67 12.13
C SER A 22 7.56 21.15 10.86
N THR A 23 6.75 22.21 10.95
CA THR A 23 6.25 22.92 9.75
C THR A 23 7.36 23.53 8.90
N LEU A 24 8.55 23.71 9.48
CA LEU A 24 9.76 24.06 8.75
C LEU A 24 10.44 22.77 8.28
N GLN A 25 10.32 22.46 6.98
CA GLN A 25 10.86 21.23 6.37
C GLN A 25 12.35 20.98 6.69
N GLN A 26 13.12 22.06 6.90
CA GLN A 26 14.55 22.00 7.23
C GLN A 26 14.83 21.36 8.61
N ILE A 27 13.86 21.32 9.51
CA ILE A 27 14.01 20.79 10.88
C ILE A 27 13.63 19.30 10.94
N VAL A 28 12.87 18.79 9.97
CA VAL A 28 12.38 17.41 9.97
C VAL A 28 13.52 16.38 10.07
N PRO A 29 14.66 16.50 9.35
CA PRO A 29 15.77 15.55 9.51
C PRO A 29 16.34 15.49 10.93
N LEU A 30 16.37 16.62 11.64
CA LEU A 30 16.82 16.68 13.04
C LEU A 30 15.81 16.02 13.98
N VAL A 31 14.52 16.24 13.74
CA VAL A 31 13.42 15.62 14.51
C VAL A 31 13.44 14.10 14.32
N VAL A 32 13.59 13.63 13.09
CA VAL A 32 13.75 12.18 12.80
C VAL A 32 14.96 11.61 13.52
N SER A 33 16.12 12.27 13.41
CA SER A 33 17.37 11.82 14.04
C SER A 33 17.32 11.80 15.57
N SER A 34 16.40 12.55 16.19
CA SER A 34 16.20 12.55 17.64
C SER A 34 15.43 11.33 18.17
N GLY A 35 14.92 10.46 17.28
CA GLY A 35 14.06 9.33 17.66
C GLY A 35 12.60 9.72 17.91
N ALA A 36 12.20 10.95 17.54
CA ALA A 36 10.84 11.43 17.70
C ALA A 36 9.77 10.52 17.04
N PRO A 37 9.97 9.95 15.83
CA PRO A 37 9.00 9.03 15.25
C PRO A 37 8.61 7.87 16.16
N TYR A 38 9.60 7.21 16.76
CA TYR A 38 9.37 6.11 17.69
C TYR A 38 8.67 6.59 18.96
N ALA A 39 9.11 7.69 19.55
CA ALA A 39 8.49 8.24 20.76
C ALA A 39 7.03 8.63 20.54
N LEU A 40 6.70 9.23 19.39
CA LEU A 40 5.34 9.62 19.03
C LEU A 40 4.44 8.40 18.82
N LEU A 41 4.94 7.35 18.15
CA LEU A 41 4.21 6.07 18.03
C LEU A 41 3.92 5.45 19.40
N GLN A 42 4.88 5.47 20.33
CA GLN A 42 4.66 4.99 21.69
C GLN A 42 3.58 5.79 22.43
N ILE A 43 3.51 7.12 22.20
CA ILE A 43 2.46 7.96 22.77
C ILE A 43 1.09 7.61 22.17
N ILE A 44 0.99 7.43 20.86
CA ILE A 44 -0.26 7.02 20.19
C ILE A 44 -0.74 5.66 20.72
N ASN A 45 0.19 4.73 20.96
CA ASN A 45 -0.12 3.40 21.46
C ASN A 45 -0.54 3.39 22.95
N SER A 46 0.15 4.18 23.78
CA SER A 46 0.03 4.09 25.25
C SER A 46 -1.11 4.93 25.84
N PHE A 47 -1.63 5.89 25.09
CA PHE A 47 -2.71 6.76 25.53
C PHE A 47 -4.04 6.37 24.88
N ASP A 48 -5.14 6.86 25.46
CA ASP A 48 -6.45 6.78 24.81
C ASP A 48 -6.36 7.42 23.41
N LYS A 49 -6.71 6.65 22.38
CA LYS A 49 -6.64 7.06 20.97
C LYS A 49 -7.57 8.23 20.64
N SER A 50 -8.54 8.52 21.52
CA SER A 50 -9.42 9.70 21.43
C SER A 50 -8.89 10.93 22.18
N SER A 51 -7.75 10.82 22.88
CA SER A 51 -7.19 11.92 23.65
C SER A 51 -6.56 13.02 22.78
N GLU A 52 -6.62 14.26 23.26
CA GLU A 52 -5.96 15.42 22.62
C GLU A 52 -4.45 15.19 22.43
N LEU A 53 -3.82 14.43 23.35
CA LEU A 53 -2.40 14.11 23.25
C LEU A 53 -2.11 13.16 22.10
N ALA A 54 -2.93 12.11 21.93
CA ALA A 54 -2.81 11.17 20.81
C ALA A 54 -3.07 11.87 19.47
N GLU A 55 -4.04 12.80 19.41
CA GLU A 55 -4.32 13.62 18.22
C GLU A 55 -3.11 14.49 17.85
N LYS A 56 -2.53 15.22 18.81
CA LYS A 56 -1.34 16.05 18.57
C LYS A 56 -0.12 15.22 18.18
N ALA A 57 0.08 14.07 18.81
CA ALA A 57 1.16 13.15 18.47
C ALA A 57 0.99 12.62 17.04
N SER A 58 -0.23 12.22 16.66
CA SER A 58 -0.56 11.74 15.32
C SER A 58 -0.38 12.82 14.26
N SER A 59 -0.78 14.06 14.54
CA SER A 59 -0.57 15.19 13.63
C SER A 59 0.91 15.46 13.36
N LEU A 60 1.74 15.51 14.42
CA LEU A 60 3.17 15.69 14.27
C LEU A 60 3.82 14.49 13.53
N LEU A 61 3.37 13.27 13.83
CA LEU A 61 3.86 12.06 13.16
C LEU A 61 3.49 12.05 11.67
N GLU A 62 2.29 12.50 11.30
CA GLU A 62 1.87 12.68 9.91
C GLU A 62 2.75 13.69 9.19
N ASN A 63 3.05 14.82 9.82
CA ASN A 63 3.95 15.81 9.23
C ASN A 63 5.36 15.23 8.99
N ILE A 64 5.89 14.42 9.91
CA ILE A 64 7.15 13.71 9.70
C ILE A 64 7.03 12.70 8.55
N ALA A 65 5.96 11.90 8.52
CA ALA A 65 5.71 10.90 7.49
C ALA A 65 5.58 11.50 6.08
N HIS A 66 5.09 12.74 5.97
CA HIS A 66 5.02 13.47 4.70
C HIS A 66 6.40 13.75 4.09
N HIS A 67 7.44 13.87 4.93
CA HIS A 67 8.80 14.22 4.52
C HIS A 67 9.79 13.05 4.59
N SER A 68 9.55 12.09 5.48
CA SER A 68 10.42 10.93 5.73
C SER A 68 9.59 9.70 6.07
N PRO A 69 8.75 9.19 5.15
CA PRO A 69 7.90 8.03 5.38
C PRO A 69 8.68 6.76 5.79
N GLU A 70 9.91 6.61 5.31
CA GLU A 70 10.84 5.54 5.69
C GLU A 70 11.19 5.53 7.17
N SER A 71 11.15 6.70 7.82
CA SER A 71 11.39 6.80 9.27
C SER A 71 10.27 6.17 10.09
N ILE A 72 9.07 6.02 9.50
CA ILE A 72 7.92 5.36 10.14
C ILE A 72 7.87 3.88 9.76
N SER A 73 8.01 3.55 8.47
CA SER A 73 7.94 2.16 8.00
C SER A 73 9.08 1.29 8.50
N GLY A 74 10.24 1.89 8.82
CA GLY A 74 11.36 1.20 9.46
C GLY A 74 11.13 0.84 10.93
N ILE A 75 10.07 1.34 11.56
CA ILE A 75 9.76 1.08 12.97
C ILE A 75 8.88 -0.16 13.08
N GLY A 76 9.38 -1.19 13.76
CA GLY A 76 8.61 -2.40 14.06
C GLY A 76 7.34 -2.09 14.85
N GLY A 77 6.20 -2.64 14.41
CA GLY A 77 4.89 -2.42 15.03
C GLY A 77 4.23 -1.06 14.70
N ALA A 78 4.87 -0.19 13.90
CA ALA A 78 4.26 1.10 13.55
C ALA A 78 2.92 0.95 12.81
N ILE A 79 2.84 0.01 11.87
CA ILE A 79 1.61 -0.23 11.09
C ILE A 79 0.48 -0.69 12.01
N GLU A 80 0.73 -1.65 12.89
CA GLU A 80 -0.24 -2.16 13.88
C GLU A 80 -0.84 -1.01 14.72
N VAL A 81 0.02 -0.18 15.33
CA VAL A 81 -0.41 0.99 16.11
C VAL A 81 -1.26 1.97 15.30
N LEU A 82 -0.91 2.18 14.03
CA LEU A 82 -1.67 3.06 13.15
C LEU A 82 -3.01 2.46 12.72
N VAL A 83 -3.09 1.14 12.54
CA VAL A 83 -4.36 0.45 12.26
C VAL A 83 -5.28 0.57 13.47
N GLU A 84 -4.79 0.31 14.68
CA GLU A 84 -5.58 0.51 15.91
C GLU A 84 -6.09 1.96 16.03
N ALA A 85 -5.24 2.94 15.71
CA ALA A 85 -5.63 4.36 15.74
C ALA A 85 -6.76 4.69 14.74
N ILE A 86 -6.81 4.01 13.58
CA ILE A 86 -7.92 4.15 12.61
C ILE A 86 -9.22 3.55 13.16
N GLU A 87 -9.13 2.49 13.94
CA GLU A 87 -10.30 1.79 14.50
C GLU A 87 -10.87 2.54 15.71
N GLU A 88 -10.01 2.97 16.63
CA GLU A 88 -10.41 3.47 17.96
C GLU A 88 -10.32 4.99 18.13
N GLY A 89 -9.60 5.68 17.24
CA GLY A 89 -9.26 7.10 17.41
C GLY A 89 -10.40 8.10 17.27
N SER A 90 -10.14 9.35 17.68
CA SER A 90 -10.99 10.50 17.34
C SER A 90 -11.06 10.70 15.82
N ALA A 91 -12.02 11.49 15.32
CA ALA A 91 -12.14 11.77 13.89
C ALA A 91 -10.82 12.34 13.29
N GLN A 92 -10.14 13.22 14.03
CA GLN A 92 -8.83 13.75 13.65
C GLN A 92 -7.71 12.71 13.78
N CYS A 93 -7.68 11.93 14.87
CA CYS A 93 -6.67 10.89 15.04
C CYS A 93 -6.73 9.86 13.89
N LYS A 94 -7.94 9.44 13.50
CA LYS A 94 -8.17 8.56 12.35
C LYS A 94 -7.69 9.20 11.05
N GLU A 95 -8.01 10.47 10.83
CA GLU A 95 -7.54 11.22 9.66
C GLU A 95 -6.00 11.22 9.57
N HIS A 96 -5.31 11.58 10.65
CA HIS A 96 -3.85 11.59 10.71
C HIS A 96 -3.26 10.18 10.50
N ALA A 97 -3.82 9.15 11.13
CA ALA A 97 -3.37 7.77 10.97
C ALA A 97 -3.51 7.26 9.53
N VAL A 98 -4.63 7.58 8.86
CA VAL A 98 -4.81 7.28 7.44
C VAL A 98 -3.79 8.01 6.58
N GLY A 99 -3.51 9.30 6.86
CA GLY A 99 -2.50 10.08 6.14
C GLY A 99 -1.09 9.50 6.29
N ILE A 100 -0.72 9.04 7.48
CA ILE A 100 0.57 8.36 7.73
C ILE A 100 0.66 7.07 6.91
N LEU A 101 -0.36 6.19 6.98
CA LEU A 101 -0.37 4.94 6.22
C LEU A 101 -0.37 5.18 4.71
N LEU A 102 -1.05 6.23 4.23
CA LEU A 102 -1.02 6.65 2.84
C LEU A 102 0.39 7.07 2.40
N GLY A 103 1.08 7.90 3.19
CA GLY A 103 2.46 8.31 2.92
C GLY A 103 3.42 7.12 2.88
N VAL A 104 3.34 6.24 3.89
CA VAL A 104 4.15 5.01 3.98
C VAL A 104 3.88 4.08 2.79
N CYS A 105 2.61 3.83 2.46
CA CYS A 105 2.25 2.97 1.34
C CYS A 105 2.61 3.58 -0.02
N SER A 106 2.61 4.91 -0.15
CA SER A 106 2.99 5.59 -1.39
C SER A 106 4.51 5.57 -1.62
N PHE A 107 5.29 5.63 -0.54
CA PHE A 107 6.74 5.58 -0.58
C PHE A 107 7.29 4.24 -1.08
N ASP A 108 6.82 3.14 -0.48
CA ASP A 108 7.15 1.78 -0.92
C ASP A 108 5.90 0.91 -0.86
N ARG A 109 5.15 0.93 -1.96
CA ARG A 109 3.88 0.20 -2.06
C ARG A 109 4.08 -1.30 -2.02
N GLU A 110 5.14 -1.82 -2.64
CA GLU A 110 5.33 -3.27 -2.77
C GLU A 110 5.57 -3.91 -1.40
N THR A 111 6.41 -3.27 -0.58
CA THR A 111 6.71 -3.74 0.78
C THR A 111 5.55 -3.47 1.74
N ASN A 112 5.06 -2.23 1.79
CA ASN A 112 4.15 -1.81 2.87
C ASN A 112 2.71 -2.27 2.66
N ARG A 113 2.25 -2.44 1.42
CA ARG A 113 0.87 -2.89 1.14
C ARG A 113 0.55 -4.21 1.83
N GLY A 114 1.45 -5.19 1.73
CA GLY A 114 1.24 -6.51 2.32
C GLY A 114 1.17 -6.47 3.85
N MET A 115 1.96 -5.60 4.47
CA MET A 115 1.96 -5.39 5.91
C MET A 115 0.65 -4.71 6.36
N ILE A 116 0.26 -3.61 5.70
CA ILE A 116 -0.97 -2.87 5.99
C ILE A 116 -2.21 -3.77 5.88
N LEU A 117 -2.28 -4.62 4.85
CA LEU A 117 -3.40 -5.55 4.67
C LEU A 117 -3.41 -6.67 5.74
N ARG A 118 -2.23 -7.13 6.18
CA ARG A 118 -2.10 -8.18 7.18
C ARG A 118 -2.62 -7.74 8.55
N GLU A 119 -2.39 -6.49 8.91
CA GLU A 119 -2.90 -5.89 10.16
C GLU A 119 -4.42 -5.64 10.13
N GLY A 120 -5.11 -5.96 9.02
CA GLY A 120 -6.58 -5.95 9.00
C GLY A 120 -7.21 -4.57 8.81
N VAL A 121 -6.50 -3.59 8.26
CA VAL A 121 -6.93 -2.18 8.15
C VAL A 121 -8.26 -1.92 7.41
N MET A 122 -8.77 -2.90 6.66
CA MET A 122 -9.85 -2.71 5.69
C MET A 122 -11.17 -2.21 6.30
N PRO A 123 -11.71 -2.77 7.40
CA PRO A 123 -12.96 -2.28 7.99
C PRO A 123 -12.83 -0.82 8.46
N GLY A 124 -11.72 -0.47 9.11
CA GLY A 124 -11.43 0.89 9.55
C GLY A 124 -11.37 1.89 8.40
N LEU A 125 -10.66 1.57 7.31
CA LEU A 125 -10.60 2.45 6.13
C LEU A 125 -11.95 2.61 5.44
N LEU A 126 -12.72 1.53 5.32
CA LEU A 126 -14.05 1.60 4.73
C LEU A 126 -14.95 2.52 5.56
N GLN A 127 -14.90 2.42 6.88
CA GLN A 127 -15.67 3.32 7.75
C GLN A 127 -15.22 4.77 7.62
N VAL A 128 -13.92 5.05 7.66
CA VAL A 128 -13.39 6.43 7.46
C VAL A 128 -13.77 6.98 6.09
N SER A 129 -13.80 6.16 5.04
CA SER A 129 -14.17 6.59 3.68
C SER A 129 -15.61 7.08 3.53
N VAL A 130 -16.49 6.67 4.46
CA VAL A 130 -17.92 7.02 4.49
C VAL A 130 -18.20 8.09 5.54
N ASP A 131 -17.68 7.93 6.75
CA ASP A 131 -18.06 8.73 7.93
C ASP A 131 -16.91 9.55 8.54
N GLY A 132 -15.74 9.57 7.90
CA GLY A 132 -14.60 10.38 8.34
C GLY A 132 -14.79 11.89 8.15
N THR A 133 -13.78 12.66 8.53
CA THR A 133 -13.63 14.06 8.11
C THR A 133 -13.52 14.17 6.59
N ARG A 134 -13.68 15.37 6.04
CA ARG A 134 -13.54 15.57 4.58
C ARG A 134 -12.17 15.07 4.06
N ARG A 135 -11.08 15.48 4.72
CA ARG A 135 -9.72 15.06 4.33
C ARG A 135 -9.50 13.56 4.60
N GLY A 136 -10.00 13.04 5.72
CA GLY A 136 -9.94 11.61 6.04
C GLY A 136 -10.63 10.74 4.99
N LYS A 137 -11.81 11.15 4.48
CA LYS A 137 -12.51 10.44 3.40
C LYS A 137 -11.70 10.41 2.11
N GLU A 138 -11.09 11.54 1.74
CA GLU A 138 -10.27 11.65 0.52
C GLU A 138 -9.05 10.73 0.61
N MET A 139 -8.28 10.81 1.71
CA MET A 139 -7.09 9.98 1.92
C MET A 139 -7.42 8.48 2.06
N ALA A 140 -8.53 8.14 2.73
CA ALA A 140 -8.94 6.74 2.88
C ALA A 140 -9.25 6.11 1.51
N ARG A 141 -9.91 6.84 0.61
CA ARG A 141 -10.19 6.37 -0.75
C ARG A 141 -8.90 6.18 -1.55
N GLU A 142 -7.96 7.09 -1.42
CA GLU A 142 -6.66 6.98 -2.09
C GLU A 142 -5.87 5.76 -1.58
N LEU A 143 -5.80 5.57 -0.27
CA LEU A 143 -5.13 4.41 0.32
C LEU A 143 -5.81 3.10 -0.10
N LEU A 144 -7.16 3.04 -0.12
CA LEU A 144 -7.89 1.87 -0.63
C LEU A 144 -7.54 1.56 -2.10
N LEU A 145 -7.29 2.58 -2.94
CA LEU A 145 -6.83 2.38 -4.32
C LEU A 145 -5.41 1.82 -4.38
N LEU A 146 -4.51 2.29 -3.51
CA LEU A 146 -3.14 1.74 -3.42
C LEU A 146 -3.14 0.29 -2.93
N LEU A 147 -4.01 -0.04 -1.98
CA LEU A 147 -4.14 -1.40 -1.44
C LEU A 147 -4.82 -2.37 -2.41
N ARG A 148 -5.56 -1.89 -3.41
CA ARG A 148 -6.12 -2.74 -4.47
C ARG A 148 -5.01 -3.44 -5.24
N ASP A 149 -5.22 -4.72 -5.54
CA ASP A 149 -4.31 -5.45 -6.41
C ASP A 149 -4.56 -5.06 -7.88
N CYS A 150 -3.65 -4.29 -8.49
CA CYS A 150 -3.66 -4.07 -9.93
C CYS A 150 -2.75 -5.08 -10.67
N SER A 151 -2.02 -5.95 -9.96
CA SER A 151 -1.17 -6.99 -10.57
C SER A 151 -1.96 -8.23 -11.01
N GLY A 152 -3.22 -8.36 -10.57
CA GLY A 152 -4.12 -9.46 -10.92
C GLY A 152 -4.86 -9.32 -12.26
N TYR A 153 -4.71 -8.18 -12.96
CA TYR A 153 -5.17 -8.02 -14.34
C TYR A 153 -3.97 -7.93 -15.30
N VAL A 154 -2.91 -8.70 -15.05
CA VAL A 154 -2.13 -9.19 -16.19
C VAL A 154 -3.12 -10.00 -17.01
N ILE A 155 -3.44 -9.49 -18.20
CA ILE A 155 -4.17 -10.22 -19.22
C ILE A 155 -3.33 -11.46 -19.56
N LYS A 156 -3.43 -12.53 -18.74
CA LYS A 156 -3.01 -13.88 -19.13
C LYS A 156 -3.67 -14.25 -20.46
N ASP A 157 -4.82 -13.65 -20.75
CA ASP A 157 -5.53 -13.83 -22.02
C ASP A 157 -4.76 -13.32 -23.27
N LYS A 158 -3.79 -12.39 -23.21
CA LYS A 158 -3.02 -11.97 -24.40
C LYS A 158 -1.75 -12.79 -24.54
N GLN A 159 -0.99 -12.92 -23.46
CA GLN A 159 0.27 -13.68 -23.50
C GLN A 159 0.02 -15.18 -23.69
N SER A 160 -0.97 -15.76 -23.01
CA SER A 160 -1.33 -17.17 -23.20
C SER A 160 -2.01 -17.43 -24.55
N LYS A 161 -2.75 -16.47 -25.12
CA LYS A 161 -3.24 -16.62 -26.51
C LYS A 161 -2.10 -16.61 -27.52
N ILE A 162 -1.12 -15.73 -27.36
CA ILE A 162 0.05 -15.66 -28.24
C ILE A 162 0.86 -16.95 -28.13
N GLU A 163 1.12 -17.44 -26.92
CA GLU A 163 1.84 -18.70 -26.69
C GLU A 163 1.10 -19.93 -27.25
N ILE A 164 -0.23 -19.98 -27.10
CA ILE A 164 -1.06 -21.05 -27.70
C ILE A 164 -1.03 -20.97 -29.23
N VAL A 165 -1.11 -19.78 -29.81
CA VAL A 165 -1.02 -19.59 -31.27
C VAL A 165 0.35 -20.01 -31.79
N GLU A 166 1.44 -19.65 -31.11
CA GLU A 166 2.79 -20.09 -31.48
C GLU A 166 2.98 -21.60 -31.36
N GLN A 167 2.36 -22.24 -30.35
CA GLN A 167 2.40 -23.68 -30.19
C GLN A 167 1.62 -24.38 -31.32
N ILE A 168 0.44 -23.88 -31.67
CA ILE A 168 -0.38 -24.41 -32.77
C ILE A 168 0.35 -24.22 -34.12
N MET A 169 0.98 -23.07 -34.37
CA MET A 169 1.78 -22.85 -35.58
C MET A 169 2.90 -23.88 -35.70
N ARG A 170 3.63 -24.14 -34.60
CA ARG A 170 4.69 -25.17 -34.58
C ARG A 170 4.16 -26.58 -34.83
N GLU A 171 2.99 -26.92 -34.29
CA GLU A 171 2.36 -28.23 -34.52
C GLU A 171 1.85 -28.39 -35.96
N ILE A 172 1.28 -27.33 -36.57
CA ILE A 172 0.87 -27.35 -37.98
C ILE A 172 2.07 -27.49 -38.90
N ASP A 173 3.17 -26.77 -38.63
CA ASP A 173 4.40 -26.88 -39.43
C ASP A 173 4.99 -28.30 -39.35
N GLN A 174 4.94 -28.94 -38.18
CA GLN A 174 5.38 -30.33 -38.01
C GLN A 174 4.45 -31.35 -38.68
N GLU A 175 3.14 -31.11 -38.70
CA GLU A 175 2.16 -32.01 -39.33
C GLU A 175 2.09 -31.79 -40.86
N GLY A 176 2.41 -30.59 -41.35
CA GLY A 176 2.50 -30.25 -42.78
C GLY A 176 3.66 -30.96 -43.50
N GLU A 177 4.75 -31.27 -42.80
CA GLU A 177 5.82 -32.14 -43.31
C GLU A 177 5.50 -33.64 -43.18
N ARG A 178 4.43 -34.01 -42.46
CA ARG A 178 4.03 -35.40 -42.23
C ARG A 178 3.04 -35.95 -43.24
N ILE A 179 2.67 -35.22 -44.31
CA ILE A 179 2.08 -35.90 -45.47
C ILE A 179 3.20 -36.76 -46.03
N PRO A 180 3.18 -38.10 -45.85
CA PRO A 180 4.27 -38.93 -46.29
C PRO A 180 4.43 -38.67 -47.79
N GLY A 181 5.64 -38.35 -48.26
CA GLY A 181 5.85 -38.06 -49.70
C GLY A 181 5.32 -39.18 -50.62
N THR A 182 5.15 -40.38 -50.07
CA THR A 182 4.45 -41.52 -50.68
C THR A 182 2.96 -41.25 -50.98
N MET A 183 2.23 -40.58 -50.09
CA MET A 183 0.81 -40.25 -50.26
C MET A 183 0.61 -39.15 -51.32
N LEU A 184 1.47 -38.12 -51.33
CA LEU A 184 1.50 -37.10 -52.38
C LEU A 184 1.80 -37.71 -53.76
N LYS A 185 2.80 -38.60 -53.84
CA LYS A 185 3.13 -39.33 -55.07
C LYS A 185 1.98 -40.19 -55.57
N LEU A 186 1.26 -40.88 -54.68
CA LEU A 186 0.10 -41.69 -55.06
C LEU A 186 -1.04 -40.83 -55.62
N VAL A 187 -1.28 -39.65 -55.04
CA VAL A 187 -2.29 -38.70 -55.54
C VAL A 187 -1.89 -38.12 -56.89
N GLU A 188 -0.63 -37.73 -57.07
CA GLU A 188 -0.11 -37.26 -58.37
C GLU A 188 -0.20 -38.35 -59.45
N GLU A 189 0.11 -39.60 -59.10
CA GLU A 189 0.02 -40.74 -60.02
C GLU A 189 -1.44 -41.01 -60.44
N MET A 190 -2.39 -40.92 -59.50
CA MET A 190 -3.82 -41.06 -59.82
C MET A 190 -4.33 -39.94 -60.72
N ILE A 191 -3.90 -38.70 -60.51
CA ILE A 191 -4.28 -37.56 -61.36
C ILE A 191 -3.77 -37.77 -62.79
N SER A 192 -2.51 -38.21 -62.97
CA SER A 192 -1.95 -38.46 -64.31
C SER A 192 -2.67 -39.59 -65.07
N LYS A 193 -3.13 -40.63 -64.37
CA LYS A 193 -3.89 -41.74 -64.97
C LYS A 193 -5.31 -41.35 -65.37
N LEU A 194 -5.88 -40.30 -64.77
CA LEU A 194 -7.20 -39.77 -65.11
C LEU A 194 -7.14 -38.67 -66.19
N SER A 195 -5.95 -38.12 -66.48
CA SER A 195 -5.76 -37.08 -67.50
C SER A 195 -5.37 -37.63 -68.88
N THR A 196 -5.60 -38.92 -69.14
CA THR A 196 -5.44 -39.57 -70.46
C THR A 196 -6.78 -40.12 -70.93
#